data_AF-A0A834GNR2-F1
#
_entry.id   AF-A0A834GNR2-F1
#
_cell.length_a   1.000
_cell.length_b   1.000
_cell.length_c   1.000
_cell.angle_alpha   90.00
_cell.angle_beta   90.00
_cell.angle_gamma   90.00
#
_symmetry.space_group_name_H-M   'P 1'
#
loop_
_entity.id
_entity.type
_entity.pdbx_description
1 polymer ?
#
loop_
_entity_poly.entity_id
_entity_poly.type
_entity_poly.pdbx_seq_one_letter_code
_entity_poly.pdbx_strand_id
1 'polypeptide(L)'
;MGNVEEEQTAFEIGVVVPRRVLEKGDECCGCVEVLVDEFRKVGLVVDRVLGIQEEFIKLAAPVETLGRAAAELQLTKRTHIGMDLPFEWDQAEAFVRQPDGSLFSWCERFHCYRHIIYGVVSRSVNKSDSTLTLKFDCKEFQWESGESLLQMLELRGFVKQVFPLHDETKRKQLLRSWAFNCWDFTRQPIDEIYAYFGTKIATYFAFLGMFTRWILFPAVFGVTLQFVDLGSMQLLVLPAFFISITIWAVLFFQFWKRKNSALLARWQISGPVAGGPGYKFSGLEWSSIQSPVEFMKKWGSEKTKDKEVFQREEWVGRLLRFRNDAFIILSIICLQLPFELAYAHLYEVIGSDLMKFGLTVVYLFAIQYFNRIGGKISVSLIKCENNESREYGADSLIYKVFGLYFMQSYIGIFYHALLHRNFLTLRRVLIQRLIVSEVLENLMENSIPFLKYSYKKYSAIRKKRKREKGSPAGKTQFISRVEKEYLKPSYSASVGEELEDGLFDDFLELALQFGMIMMFACAFPPAFAFAALNNIAEIRTDALKLLVVFKRPTPRAAATIGAWLNIFQEPAWVRANRLKNATQAQDMCSKQLLRTISGNEKLFVRVGKIE
;
A
#
# COMPACT_ATOMS: atom_id res chain seq x y z
N MET A 1 19.13 -16.82 -35.79
CA MET A 1 20.30 -16.63 -34.91
C MET A 1 20.32 -15.17 -34.46
N GLY A 2 19.54 -14.88 -33.43
CA GLY A 2 19.52 -13.59 -32.75
C GLY A 2 19.64 -13.88 -31.27
N ASN A 3 20.58 -13.20 -30.61
CA ASN A 3 20.90 -13.37 -29.19
C ASN A 3 19.64 -13.24 -28.33
N VAL A 4 19.06 -14.37 -27.93
CA VAL A 4 18.27 -14.44 -26.71
C VAL A 4 19.33 -14.31 -25.62
N GLU A 5 19.50 -13.10 -25.08
CA GLU A 5 20.11 -12.96 -23.77
C GLU A 5 19.34 -13.92 -22.86
N GLU A 6 20.00 -14.98 -22.40
CA GLU A 6 19.47 -15.83 -21.34
C GLU A 6 19.16 -14.89 -20.19
N GLU A 7 17.88 -14.52 -20.04
CA GLU A 7 17.38 -13.73 -18.92
C GLU A 7 17.84 -14.47 -17.67
N GLN A 8 18.86 -13.94 -17.01
CA GLN A 8 19.41 -14.50 -15.79
C GLN A 8 18.23 -14.65 -14.82
N THR A 9 17.81 -15.89 -14.54
CA THR A 9 16.63 -16.15 -13.71
C THR A 9 16.86 -15.58 -12.32
N ALA A 10 16.30 -14.40 -12.06
CA ALA A 10 16.48 -13.70 -10.81
C ALA A 10 15.68 -14.41 -9.71
N PHE A 11 16.29 -14.56 -8.53
CA PHE A 11 15.59 -15.08 -7.35
C PHE A 11 14.68 -14.01 -6.77
N GLU A 12 13.38 -14.28 -6.75
CA GLU A 12 12.36 -13.28 -6.39
C GLU A 12 11.67 -13.56 -5.07
N ILE A 13 11.75 -14.78 -4.53
CA ILE A 13 11.12 -15.18 -3.27
C ILE A 13 12.12 -15.88 -2.36
N GLY A 14 12.06 -15.54 -1.07
CA GLY A 14 12.82 -16.18 0.00
C GLY A 14 11.88 -16.89 0.98
N VAL A 15 12.16 -18.16 1.27
CA VAL A 15 11.51 -18.95 2.32
C VAL A 15 12.49 -19.14 3.47
N VAL A 16 12.06 -18.82 4.69
CA VAL A 16 12.88 -18.89 5.90
C VAL A 16 12.55 -20.15 6.68
N VAL A 17 13.58 -20.95 6.95
CA VAL A 17 13.47 -22.25 7.59
C VAL A 17 14.48 -22.34 8.74
N PRO A 18 14.18 -23.03 9.86
CA PRO A 18 15.15 -23.25 10.93
C PRO A 18 16.44 -23.88 10.41
N ARG A 19 17.58 -23.39 10.92
CA ARG A 19 18.89 -23.92 10.57
C ARG A 19 19.06 -25.34 11.10
N ARG A 20 19.52 -26.26 10.25
CA ARG A 20 19.93 -27.62 10.62
C ARG A 20 21.04 -27.58 11.70
N VAL A 21 20.80 -28.21 12.84
CA VAL A 21 21.87 -28.59 13.79
C VAL A 21 22.21 -30.04 13.48
N LEU A 22 23.31 -30.25 12.75
CA LEU A 22 23.85 -31.59 12.49
C LEU A 22 24.46 -32.11 13.80
N GLU A 23 23.67 -32.82 14.61
CA GLU A 23 24.25 -33.75 15.58
C GLU A 23 24.62 -35.04 14.84
N LYS A 24 25.87 -35.50 15.01
CA LYS A 24 26.40 -36.69 14.33
C LYS A 24 25.59 -37.91 14.77
N GLY A 25 24.79 -38.47 13.88
CA GLY A 25 24.09 -39.74 14.08
C GLY A 25 22.59 -39.71 13.82
N ASP A 26 21.99 -38.53 13.66
CA ASP A 26 20.56 -38.43 13.39
C ASP A 26 20.30 -38.43 11.88
N GLU A 27 19.75 -39.55 11.37
CA GLU A 27 19.08 -39.63 10.07
C GLU A 27 17.76 -38.82 10.10
N CYS A 28 17.84 -37.55 10.49
CA CYS A 28 16.75 -36.57 10.35
C CYS A 28 16.61 -36.20 8.87
N CYS A 29 16.21 -37.18 8.07
CA CYS A 29 15.77 -37.03 6.70
C CYS A 29 14.42 -36.28 6.68
N GLY A 30 14.18 -35.45 5.66
CA GLY A 30 12.81 -35.14 5.27
C GLY A 30 12.54 -33.67 4.97
N CYS A 31 12.05 -32.89 5.93
CA CYS A 31 11.19 -31.72 5.62
C CYS A 31 11.79 -30.69 4.67
N VAL A 32 13.04 -30.25 4.89
CA VAL A 32 13.68 -29.25 4.01
C VAL A 32 14.00 -29.84 2.64
N GLU A 33 14.45 -31.08 2.61
CA GLU A 33 14.79 -31.78 1.36
C GLU A 33 13.53 -32.08 0.55
N VAL A 34 12.50 -32.62 1.17
CA VAL A 34 11.17 -32.82 0.59
C VAL A 34 10.62 -31.49 0.06
N LEU A 35 10.69 -30.40 0.83
CA LEU A 35 10.23 -29.09 0.38
C LEU A 35 10.99 -28.60 -0.86
N VAL A 36 12.32 -28.76 -0.87
CA VAL A 36 13.17 -28.36 -2.01
C VAL A 36 12.91 -29.24 -3.23
N ASP A 37 12.72 -30.55 -3.03
CA ASP A 37 12.45 -31.49 -4.11
C ASP A 37 11.07 -31.27 -4.70
N GLU A 38 10.05 -31.01 -3.89
CA GLU A 38 8.72 -30.62 -4.37
C GLU A 38 8.75 -29.31 -5.15
N PHE A 39 9.48 -28.29 -4.69
CA PHE A 39 9.64 -27.06 -5.48
C PHE A 39 10.33 -27.30 -6.82
N ARG A 40 11.34 -28.18 -6.88
CA ARG A 40 11.99 -28.55 -8.14
C ARG A 40 11.06 -29.35 -9.06
N LYS A 41 10.25 -30.26 -8.53
CA LYS A 41 9.26 -31.03 -9.31
C LYS A 41 8.22 -30.14 -9.97
N VAL A 42 7.86 -29.03 -9.35
CA VAL A 42 6.92 -28.04 -9.90
C VAL A 42 7.59 -27.10 -10.92
N GLY A 43 8.91 -27.21 -11.12
CA GLY A 43 9.65 -26.44 -12.12
C GLY A 43 10.19 -25.10 -11.60
N LEU A 44 10.34 -24.95 -10.28
CA LEU A 44 11.05 -23.81 -9.69
C LEU A 44 12.55 -24.08 -9.61
N VAL A 45 13.35 -23.05 -9.85
CA VAL A 45 14.79 -23.03 -9.60
C VAL A 45 15.02 -22.67 -8.14
N VAL A 46 15.70 -23.57 -7.41
CA VAL A 46 15.86 -23.48 -5.95
C VAL A 46 17.33 -23.37 -5.57
N ASP A 47 17.68 -22.33 -4.83
CA ASP A 47 19.03 -22.13 -4.26
C ASP A 47 18.97 -22.08 -2.73
N ARG A 48 19.85 -22.83 -2.06
CA ARG A 48 19.88 -22.94 -0.59
C ARG A 48 21.05 -22.14 -0.03
N VAL A 49 20.75 -21.25 0.92
CA VAL A 49 21.74 -20.40 1.57
C VAL A 49 21.68 -20.58 3.08
N LEU A 50 22.78 -21.09 3.65
CA LEU A 50 22.94 -21.21 5.09
C LEU A 50 23.25 -19.84 5.72
N GLY A 51 22.34 -19.34 6.55
CA GLY A 51 22.54 -18.16 7.37
C GLY A 51 23.12 -18.48 8.75
N ILE A 52 23.31 -17.44 9.57
CA ILE A 52 23.83 -17.59 10.94
C ILE A 52 22.81 -18.27 11.83
N GLN A 53 21.56 -17.79 11.82
CA GLN A 53 20.49 -18.32 12.67
C GLN A 53 19.55 -19.27 11.94
N GLU A 54 19.26 -18.98 10.68
CA GLU A 54 18.25 -19.64 9.87
C GLU A 54 18.86 -20.13 8.55
N GLU A 55 18.20 -21.09 7.92
CA GLU A 55 18.44 -21.48 6.53
C GLU A 55 17.45 -20.74 5.61
N PHE A 56 17.94 -20.29 4.45
CA PHE A 56 17.15 -19.55 3.47
C PHE A 56 17.08 -20.33 2.17
N ILE A 57 15.87 -20.51 1.65
CA ILE A 57 15.61 -21.10 0.33
C ILE A 57 15.19 -19.97 -0.59
N LYS A 58 15.96 -19.73 -1.65
CA LYS A 58 15.62 -18.77 -2.71
C LYS A 58 14.92 -19.49 -3.84
N LEU A 59 13.85 -18.89 -4.35
CA LEU A 59 13.04 -19.41 -5.43
C LEU A 59 13.07 -18.44 -6.63
N ALA A 60 13.30 -19.01 -7.81
CA ALA A 60 13.10 -18.36 -9.10
C ALA A 60 12.22 -19.26 -9.98
N ALA A 61 11.44 -18.66 -10.87
CA ALA A 61 10.61 -19.39 -11.81
C ALA A 61 10.98 -19.00 -13.25
N PRO A 62 11.19 -19.97 -14.16
CA PRO A 62 11.23 -19.70 -15.59
C PRO A 62 9.92 -19.06 -16.07
N VAL A 63 10.01 -18.27 -17.15
CA VAL A 63 8.84 -17.56 -17.72
C VAL A 63 7.75 -18.56 -18.15
N GLU A 64 8.13 -19.74 -18.63
CA GLU A 64 7.18 -20.80 -18.99
C GLU A 64 6.38 -21.32 -17.79
N THR A 65 7.05 -21.61 -16.67
CA THR A 65 6.38 -22.05 -15.43
C THR A 65 5.41 -20.98 -14.92
N LEU A 66 5.81 -19.71 -14.98
CA LEU A 66 4.94 -18.58 -14.65
C LEU A 66 3.76 -18.46 -15.62
N GLY A 67 3.99 -18.68 -16.91
CA GLY A 67 2.96 -18.63 -17.94
C GLY A 67 1.89 -19.71 -17.78
N ARG A 68 2.30 -20.94 -17.45
CA ARG A 68 1.36 -22.03 -17.14
C ARG A 68 0.53 -21.71 -15.89
N ALA A 69 1.17 -21.22 -14.82
CA ALA A 69 0.46 -20.79 -13.62
C ALA A 69 -0.49 -19.61 -13.86
N ALA A 70 -0.11 -18.66 -14.73
CA ALA A 70 -0.97 -17.55 -15.13
C ALA A 70 -2.23 -18.03 -15.88
N ALA A 71 -2.09 -19.05 -16.73
CA ALA A 71 -3.19 -19.66 -17.45
C ALA A 71 -4.12 -20.45 -16.51
N GLU A 72 -3.57 -21.20 -15.55
CA GLU A 72 -4.34 -21.88 -14.50
C GLU A 72 -5.15 -20.88 -13.63
N LEU A 73 -4.56 -19.73 -13.34
CA LEU A 73 -5.21 -18.63 -12.63
C LEU A 73 -6.21 -17.84 -13.48
N GLN A 74 -6.31 -18.12 -14.78
CA GLN A 74 -7.13 -17.39 -15.75
C GLN A 74 -6.91 -15.87 -15.69
N LEU A 75 -5.64 -15.44 -15.57
CA LEU A 75 -5.30 -14.03 -15.51
C LEU A 75 -5.75 -13.32 -16.78
N THR A 76 -6.56 -12.27 -16.66
CA THR A 76 -7.02 -11.51 -17.81
C THR A 76 -5.95 -10.51 -18.23
N LYS A 77 -5.58 -10.53 -19.51
CA LYS A 77 -4.61 -9.62 -20.10
C LYS A 77 -5.12 -9.03 -21.39
N ARG A 78 -4.64 -7.82 -21.68
CA ARG A 78 -5.00 -7.11 -22.91
C ARG A 78 -4.22 -7.65 -24.09
N THR A 79 -4.93 -7.95 -25.16
CA THR A 79 -4.35 -8.33 -26.46
C THR A 79 -3.95 -7.09 -27.28
N HIS A 80 -3.13 -7.27 -28.31
CA HIS A 80 -2.79 -6.21 -29.25
C HIS A 80 -4.02 -5.62 -29.98
N ILE A 81 -5.12 -6.39 -30.04
CA ILE A 81 -6.43 -5.99 -30.61
C ILE A 81 -7.20 -5.07 -29.63
N GLY A 82 -6.75 -4.98 -28.38
CA GLY A 82 -7.35 -4.12 -27.36
C GLY A 82 -8.47 -4.79 -26.55
N MET A 83 -8.71 -6.09 -26.72
CA MET A 83 -9.63 -6.88 -25.89
C MET A 83 -8.90 -7.51 -24.70
N ASP A 84 -9.57 -7.57 -23.56
CA ASP A 84 -9.10 -8.29 -22.38
C ASP A 84 -9.57 -9.75 -22.46
N LEU A 85 -8.62 -10.68 -22.55
CA LEU A 85 -8.88 -12.13 -22.64
C LEU A 85 -8.13 -12.87 -21.53
N PRO A 86 -8.62 -14.05 -21.08
CA PRO A 86 -7.85 -14.90 -20.20
C PRO A 86 -6.54 -15.30 -20.88
N PHE A 87 -5.46 -15.29 -20.12
CA PHE A 87 -4.12 -15.56 -20.60
C PHE A 87 -3.96 -17.05 -20.93
N GLU A 88 -3.47 -17.34 -22.12
CA GLU A 88 -3.09 -18.69 -22.55
C GLU A 88 -1.62 -18.67 -22.99
N TRP A 89 -0.84 -19.64 -22.51
CA TRP A 89 0.60 -19.69 -22.79
C TRP A 89 0.91 -19.88 -24.29
N ASP A 90 0.13 -20.72 -24.97
CA ASP A 90 0.32 -21.00 -26.41
C ASP A 90 0.11 -19.75 -27.28
N GLN A 91 -0.62 -18.76 -26.78
CA GLN A 91 -0.91 -17.50 -27.46
C GLN A 91 -0.22 -16.30 -26.79
N ALA A 92 0.87 -16.53 -26.06
CA ALA A 92 1.57 -15.48 -25.30
C ALA A 92 1.97 -14.25 -26.15
N GLU A 93 2.26 -14.44 -27.44
CA GLU A 93 2.62 -13.36 -28.37
C GLU A 93 1.45 -12.42 -28.73
N ALA A 94 0.20 -12.87 -28.57
CA ALA A 94 -0.98 -12.06 -28.85
C ALA A 94 -1.24 -11.00 -27.77
N PHE A 95 -0.65 -11.18 -26.57
CA PHE A 95 -0.83 -10.31 -25.42
C PHE A 95 0.19 -9.18 -25.40
N VAL A 96 -0.27 -8.00 -25.02
CA VAL A 96 0.60 -6.83 -24.97
C VAL A 96 1.59 -6.97 -23.80
N ARG A 97 2.85 -6.66 -24.09
CA ARG A 97 3.92 -6.62 -23.09
C ARG A 97 3.91 -5.32 -22.29
N GLN A 98 4.50 -5.40 -21.12
CA GLN A 98 4.72 -4.26 -20.23
C GLN A 98 5.75 -3.28 -20.83
N PRO A 99 5.83 -2.03 -20.33
CA PRO A 99 6.81 -1.05 -20.80
C PRO A 99 8.28 -1.47 -20.64
N ASP A 100 8.57 -2.39 -19.72
CA ASP A 100 9.91 -2.98 -19.51
C ASP A 100 10.20 -4.18 -20.42
N GLY A 101 9.26 -4.53 -21.33
CA GLY A 101 9.35 -5.69 -22.22
C GLY A 101 8.92 -7.02 -21.59
N SER A 102 8.61 -7.03 -20.29
CA SER A 102 8.16 -8.23 -19.59
C SER A 102 6.72 -8.61 -19.98
N LEU A 103 6.42 -9.91 -19.95
CA LEU A 103 5.06 -10.39 -20.20
C LEU A 103 4.15 -10.17 -18.99
N PHE A 104 4.72 -10.22 -17.77
CA PHE A 104 3.97 -10.16 -16.52
C PHE A 104 4.50 -9.08 -15.58
N SER A 105 3.59 -8.28 -15.04
CA SER A 105 3.87 -7.35 -13.95
C SER A 105 4.40 -8.08 -12.72
N TRP A 106 5.14 -7.37 -11.87
CA TRP A 106 5.57 -7.93 -10.59
C TRP A 106 4.38 -8.43 -9.73
N CYS A 107 3.22 -7.78 -9.79
CA CYS A 107 2.03 -8.24 -9.07
C CYS A 107 1.53 -9.58 -9.61
N GLU A 108 1.40 -9.71 -10.93
CA GLU A 108 0.97 -10.95 -11.61
C GLU A 108 1.95 -12.08 -11.33
N ARG A 109 3.27 -11.83 -11.44
CA ARG A 109 4.31 -12.82 -11.14
C ARG A 109 4.23 -13.28 -9.68
N PHE A 110 4.08 -12.35 -8.74
CA PHE A 110 3.94 -12.68 -7.32
C PHE A 110 2.71 -13.55 -7.04
N HIS A 111 1.58 -13.30 -7.71
CA HIS A 111 0.40 -14.17 -7.63
C HIS A 111 0.66 -15.56 -8.21
N CYS A 112 1.34 -15.65 -9.36
CA CYS A 112 1.73 -16.92 -9.96
C CYS A 112 2.63 -17.71 -9.01
N TYR A 113 3.65 -17.09 -8.41
CA TYR A 113 4.48 -17.76 -7.40
C TYR A 113 3.66 -18.23 -6.20
N ARG A 114 2.74 -17.41 -5.70
CA ARG A 114 1.91 -17.80 -4.56
C ARG A 114 1.03 -19.00 -4.93
N HIS A 115 0.44 -19.01 -6.12
CA HIS A 115 -0.32 -20.16 -6.63
C HIS A 115 0.56 -21.41 -6.75
N ILE A 116 1.76 -21.29 -7.30
CA ILE A 116 2.70 -22.40 -7.46
C ILE A 116 3.14 -22.96 -6.10
N ILE A 117 3.58 -22.10 -5.18
CA ILE A 117 4.18 -22.50 -3.90
C ILE A 117 3.13 -23.07 -2.94
N TYR A 118 1.93 -22.47 -2.89
CA TYR A 118 0.84 -22.98 -2.06
C TYR A 118 0.00 -24.06 -2.77
N GLY A 119 0.14 -24.21 -4.08
CA GLY A 119 -0.47 -25.30 -4.86
C GLY A 119 0.29 -26.63 -4.77
N VAL A 120 1.42 -26.68 -4.07
CA VAL A 120 2.17 -27.92 -3.80
C VAL A 120 1.36 -28.80 -2.83
N VAL A 121 0.59 -29.73 -3.41
CA VAL A 121 -0.22 -30.71 -2.69
C VAL A 121 0.35 -32.12 -2.83
N SER A 122 0.07 -32.98 -1.84
CA SER A 122 0.49 -34.38 -1.88
C SER A 122 -0.16 -35.09 -3.06
N ARG A 123 0.66 -35.53 -4.02
CA ARG A 123 0.22 -36.26 -5.21
C ARG A 123 0.28 -37.75 -4.92
N SER A 124 -0.67 -38.27 -4.14
CA SER A 124 -0.83 -39.71 -3.95
C SER A 124 -1.30 -40.35 -5.25
N VAL A 125 -0.44 -41.14 -5.90
CA VAL A 125 -0.77 -41.85 -7.15
C VAL A 125 -1.44 -43.20 -6.87
N ASN A 126 -1.28 -43.78 -5.67
CA ASN A 126 -1.86 -45.07 -5.30
C ASN A 126 -2.60 -45.01 -3.95
N LYS A 127 -3.87 -45.41 -3.93
CA LYS A 127 -4.79 -45.40 -2.78
C LYS A 127 -4.39 -46.25 -1.56
N SER A 128 -3.25 -46.95 -1.59
CA SER A 128 -2.89 -47.91 -0.55
C SER A 128 -1.58 -47.63 0.19
N ASP A 129 -0.82 -46.58 -0.13
CA ASP A 129 0.34 -46.17 0.67
C ASP A 129 0.79 -44.75 0.29
N SER A 130 0.48 -43.73 1.10
CA SER A 130 1.16 -42.42 0.97
C SER A 130 0.87 -41.43 2.12
N THR A 131 0.98 -41.86 3.38
CA THR A 131 1.23 -40.89 4.46
C THR A 131 2.73 -40.67 4.53
N LEU A 132 3.24 -39.64 3.86
CA LEU A 132 4.66 -39.32 3.97
C LEU A 132 4.91 -38.77 5.38
N THR A 133 5.67 -39.51 6.20
CA THR A 133 6.01 -39.09 7.56
C THR A 133 7.16 -38.11 7.51
N LEU A 134 6.84 -36.84 7.73
CA LEU A 134 7.81 -35.76 7.84
C LEU A 134 8.33 -35.71 9.28
N LYS A 135 9.64 -35.88 9.49
CA LYS A 135 10.26 -35.76 10.81
C LYS A 135 10.83 -34.36 11.03
N PHE A 136 10.38 -33.68 12.08
CA PHE A 136 10.95 -32.41 12.52
C PHE A 136 10.97 -32.33 14.06
N ASP A 137 12.12 -31.98 14.64
CA ASP A 137 12.35 -31.93 16.10
C ASP A 137 11.85 -33.19 16.84
N CYS A 138 12.20 -34.38 16.33
CA CYS A 138 11.79 -35.68 16.87
C CYS A 138 10.26 -35.94 16.88
N LYS A 139 9.47 -35.14 16.15
CA LYS A 139 8.04 -35.37 15.93
C LYS A 139 7.79 -35.80 14.49
N GLU A 140 7.01 -36.85 14.32
CA GLU A 140 6.52 -37.32 13.02
C GLU A 140 5.20 -36.62 12.68
N PHE A 141 5.13 -36.05 11.48
CA PHE A 141 3.95 -35.41 10.92
C PHE A 141 3.49 -36.22 9.71
N GLN A 142 2.20 -36.56 9.67
CA GLN A 142 1.61 -37.21 8.50
C GLN A 142 1.14 -36.12 7.54
N TRP A 143 1.67 -36.13 6.32
CA TRP A 143 1.18 -35.25 5.25
C TRP A 143 -0.02 -35.91 4.56
N GLU A 144 -1.22 -35.36 4.79
CA GLU A 144 -2.47 -35.87 4.23
C GLU A 144 -2.68 -35.48 2.76
N SER A 145 -3.46 -36.29 2.05
CA SER A 145 -3.75 -36.08 0.62
C SER A 145 -4.61 -34.82 0.42
N GLY A 146 -4.14 -33.90 -0.43
CA GLY A 146 -4.84 -32.66 -0.76
C GLY A 146 -4.49 -31.45 0.11
N GLU A 147 -3.70 -31.61 1.18
CA GLU A 147 -3.20 -30.49 1.97
C GLU A 147 -1.97 -29.83 1.31
N SER A 148 -1.91 -28.50 1.35
CA SER A 148 -0.73 -27.78 0.85
C SER A 148 0.43 -27.86 1.81
N LEU A 149 1.59 -28.29 1.30
CA LEU A 149 2.79 -28.53 2.12
C LEU A 149 3.24 -27.26 2.83
N LEU A 150 3.30 -26.13 2.11
CA LEU A 150 3.81 -24.89 2.68
C LEU A 150 2.89 -24.35 3.79
N GLN A 151 1.57 -24.36 3.58
CA GLN A 151 0.61 -23.85 4.57
C GLN A 151 0.64 -24.68 5.86
N MET A 152 0.75 -26.00 5.73
CA MET A 152 0.96 -26.87 6.88
C MET A 152 2.24 -26.48 7.64
N LEU A 153 3.35 -26.29 6.93
CA LEU A 153 4.63 -25.94 7.54
C LEU A 153 4.64 -24.53 8.18
N GLU A 154 3.88 -23.58 7.63
CA GLU A 154 3.69 -22.24 8.22
C GLU A 154 2.85 -22.32 9.50
N LEU A 155 1.72 -23.03 9.48
CA LEU A 155 0.85 -23.22 10.66
C LEU A 155 1.57 -23.92 11.81
N ARG A 156 2.48 -24.85 11.49
CA ARG A 156 3.31 -25.55 12.48
C ARG A 156 4.53 -24.72 12.93
N GLY A 157 4.76 -23.55 12.34
CA GLY A 157 5.87 -22.66 12.69
C GLY A 157 7.25 -23.13 12.20
N PHE A 158 7.29 -24.11 11.29
CA PHE A 158 8.53 -24.56 10.64
C PHE A 158 9.00 -23.53 9.62
N VAL A 159 8.13 -23.15 8.69
CA VAL A 159 8.39 -22.00 7.82
C VAL A 159 8.05 -20.74 8.62
N LYS A 160 9.06 -19.93 8.90
CA LYS A 160 8.88 -18.70 9.71
C LYS A 160 8.24 -17.57 8.91
N GLN A 161 8.67 -17.43 7.65
CA GLN A 161 8.22 -16.37 6.77
C GLN A 161 8.54 -16.71 5.31
N VAL A 162 7.59 -16.40 4.42
CA VAL A 162 7.83 -16.24 2.98
C VAL A 162 7.80 -14.75 2.65
N PHE A 163 8.83 -14.24 1.98
CA PHE A 163 8.91 -12.82 1.63
C PHE A 163 9.56 -12.61 0.27
N PRO A 164 9.19 -11.55 -0.47
CA PRO A 164 9.82 -11.23 -1.74
C PRO A 164 11.24 -10.69 -1.53
N LEU A 165 12.15 -11.12 -2.39
CA LEU A 165 13.56 -10.71 -2.38
C LEU A 165 13.78 -9.52 -3.33
N HIS A 166 14.76 -8.70 -3.00
CA HIS A 166 15.23 -7.67 -3.91
C HIS A 166 16.07 -8.26 -5.04
N ASP A 167 15.71 -7.94 -6.29
CA ASP A 167 16.63 -8.11 -7.41
C ASP A 167 17.70 -7.01 -7.33
N GLU A 168 18.95 -7.45 -7.15
CA GLU A 168 20.12 -6.58 -6.94
C GLU A 168 20.50 -5.77 -8.17
N THR A 169 20.23 -6.28 -9.38
CA THR A 169 20.58 -5.59 -10.63
C THR A 169 19.67 -4.38 -10.81
N LYS A 170 18.35 -4.62 -10.84
CA LYS A 170 17.30 -3.59 -10.92
C LYS A 170 17.37 -2.62 -9.75
N ARG A 171 17.63 -3.10 -8.53
CA ARG A 171 17.77 -2.25 -7.33
C ARG A 171 18.93 -1.26 -7.44
N LYS A 172 20.10 -1.69 -7.93
CA LYS A 172 21.26 -0.79 -8.10
C LYS A 172 21.02 0.24 -9.19
N GLN A 173 20.36 -0.15 -10.27
CA GLN A 173 19.94 0.79 -11.31
C GLN A 173 19.01 1.86 -10.73
N LEU A 174 17.97 1.46 -10.00
CA LEU A 174 17.04 2.38 -9.33
C LEU A 174 17.73 3.29 -8.30
N LEU A 175 18.68 2.77 -7.53
CA LEU A 175 19.45 3.60 -6.60
C LEU A 175 20.21 4.72 -7.34
N ARG A 176 20.76 4.43 -8.51
CA ARG A 176 21.52 5.39 -9.31
C ARG A 176 20.62 6.37 -10.08
N SER A 177 19.57 5.88 -10.72
CA SER A 177 18.67 6.69 -11.55
C SER A 177 17.69 7.55 -10.74
N TRP A 178 17.31 7.07 -9.55
CA TRP A 178 16.26 7.66 -8.74
C TRP A 178 16.74 8.12 -7.36
N ALA A 179 17.27 7.26 -6.50
CA ALA A 179 17.56 7.67 -5.12
C ALA A 179 18.74 8.66 -5.00
N PHE A 180 19.82 8.45 -5.75
CA PHE A 180 21.03 9.29 -5.71
C PHE A 180 21.09 10.36 -6.81
N ASN A 181 20.09 10.43 -7.69
CA ASN A 181 20.04 11.43 -8.74
C ASN A 181 19.57 12.78 -8.18
N CYS A 182 20.44 13.48 -7.46
CA CYS A 182 20.12 14.77 -6.83
C CYS A 182 20.01 15.95 -7.81
N TRP A 183 20.37 15.77 -9.08
CA TRP A 183 20.34 16.83 -10.09
C TRP A 183 18.94 17.04 -10.68
N ASP A 184 18.10 16.01 -10.71
CA ASP A 184 16.74 16.06 -11.25
C ASP A 184 15.68 16.18 -10.15
N PHE A 185 15.45 17.38 -9.59
CA PHE A 185 14.59 17.57 -8.40
C PHE A 185 13.18 16.96 -8.46
N THR A 186 12.59 16.80 -9.64
CA THR A 186 11.19 16.33 -9.77
C THR A 186 10.97 15.21 -10.77
N ARG A 187 11.99 14.78 -11.53
CA ARG A 187 11.86 13.69 -12.50
C ARG A 187 12.11 12.35 -11.81
N GLN A 188 11.20 11.41 -12.03
CA GLN A 188 11.22 10.09 -11.40
C GLN A 188 10.92 9.03 -12.47
N PRO A 189 11.64 7.89 -12.47
CA PRO A 189 11.42 6.79 -13.41
C PRO A 189 10.22 5.94 -12.98
N ILE A 190 9.01 6.47 -13.15
CA ILE A 190 7.78 5.83 -12.63
C ILE A 190 7.57 4.42 -13.21
N ASP A 191 7.93 4.17 -14.47
CA ASP A 191 7.75 2.86 -15.09
C ASP A 191 8.70 1.79 -14.51
N GLU A 192 9.95 2.17 -14.18
CA GLU A 192 10.90 1.29 -13.51
C GLU A 192 10.44 1.00 -12.07
N ILE A 193 9.90 2.01 -11.37
CA ILE A 193 9.31 1.87 -10.03
C ILE A 193 8.10 0.92 -10.09
N TYR A 194 7.25 1.06 -11.12
CA TYR A 194 6.11 0.19 -11.37
C TYR A 194 6.54 -1.26 -11.60
N ALA A 195 7.52 -1.49 -12.47
CA ALA A 195 8.04 -2.83 -12.75
C ALA A 195 8.65 -3.49 -11.48
N TYR A 196 9.24 -2.70 -10.59
CA TYR A 196 9.93 -3.22 -9.41
C TYR A 196 9.04 -3.40 -8.17
N PHE A 197 8.20 -2.43 -7.85
CA PHE A 197 7.40 -2.39 -6.62
C PHE A 197 5.90 -2.64 -6.86
N GLY A 198 5.42 -2.47 -8.09
CA GLY A 198 4.02 -2.62 -8.46
C GLY A 198 3.22 -1.31 -8.45
N THR A 199 1.94 -1.42 -8.79
CA THR A 199 1.05 -0.28 -9.08
C THR A 199 0.90 0.71 -7.94
N LYS A 200 0.70 0.22 -6.70
CA LYS A 200 0.34 1.07 -5.56
C LYS A 200 1.45 2.06 -5.20
N ILE A 201 2.68 1.56 -5.09
CA ILE A 201 3.87 2.36 -4.80
C ILE A 201 4.20 3.29 -5.98
N ALA A 202 4.09 2.80 -7.22
CA ALA A 202 4.31 3.65 -8.40
C ALA A 202 3.30 4.80 -8.49
N THR A 203 2.04 4.55 -8.12
CA THR A 203 0.98 5.57 -8.08
C THR A 203 1.26 6.62 -7.00
N TYR A 204 1.74 6.21 -5.82
CA TYR A 204 2.21 7.11 -4.77
C TYR A 204 3.31 8.04 -5.27
N PHE A 205 4.41 7.52 -5.83
CA PHE A 205 5.49 8.36 -6.34
C PHE A 205 5.08 9.21 -7.54
N ALA A 206 4.17 8.72 -8.37
CA ALA A 206 3.60 9.50 -9.46
C ALA A 206 2.76 10.69 -8.95
N PHE A 207 2.04 10.51 -7.84
CA PHE A 207 1.28 11.54 -7.14
C PHE A 207 2.23 12.54 -6.48
N LEU A 208 3.14 12.06 -5.63
CA LEU A 208 4.16 12.87 -4.96
C LEU A 208 4.93 13.73 -5.98
N GLY A 209 5.46 13.12 -7.04
CA GLY A 209 6.19 13.84 -8.08
C GLY A 209 5.35 14.86 -8.85
N MET A 210 4.04 14.61 -9.03
CA MET A 210 3.15 15.61 -9.61
C MET A 210 2.89 16.75 -8.62
N PHE A 211 2.62 16.40 -7.36
CA PHE A 211 2.35 17.34 -6.28
C PHE A 211 3.54 18.30 -6.08
N THR A 212 4.76 17.79 -6.01
CA THR A 212 5.99 18.59 -5.92
C THR A 212 6.16 19.54 -7.10
N ARG A 213 5.84 19.12 -8.33
CA ARG A 213 5.92 20.03 -9.50
C ARG A 213 4.88 21.13 -9.47
N TRP A 214 3.66 20.78 -9.05
CA TRP A 214 2.54 21.71 -9.01
C TRP A 214 2.66 22.71 -7.87
N ILE A 215 3.23 22.33 -6.73
CA ILE A 215 3.42 23.20 -5.57
C ILE A 215 4.54 24.23 -5.78
N LEU A 216 5.46 24.02 -6.73
CA LEU A 216 6.47 25.01 -7.10
C LEU A 216 5.86 26.33 -7.61
N PHE A 217 4.71 26.27 -8.30
CA PHE A 217 4.00 27.46 -8.77
C PHE A 217 3.54 28.37 -7.61
N PRO A 218 2.71 27.89 -6.65
CA PRO A 218 2.33 28.69 -5.50
C PRO A 218 3.50 28.98 -4.56
N ALA A 219 4.57 28.16 -4.54
CA ALA A 219 5.79 28.45 -3.78
C ALA A 219 6.49 29.71 -4.28
N VAL A 220 6.73 29.81 -5.59
CA VAL A 220 7.34 31.02 -6.18
C VAL A 220 6.44 32.22 -5.92
N PHE A 221 5.13 32.09 -6.15
CA PHE A 221 4.20 33.19 -5.90
C PHE A 221 4.18 33.63 -4.42
N GLY A 222 4.08 32.69 -3.48
CA GLY A 222 4.09 32.96 -2.04
C GLY A 222 5.40 33.60 -1.56
N VAL A 223 6.55 33.22 -2.13
CA VAL A 223 7.84 33.86 -1.84
C VAL A 223 7.89 35.28 -2.39
N THR A 224 7.43 35.50 -3.64
CA THR A 224 7.39 36.86 -4.21
C THR A 224 6.52 37.80 -3.38
N LEU A 225 5.38 37.33 -2.89
CA LEU A 225 4.49 38.12 -2.01
C LEU A 225 5.14 38.51 -0.67
N GLN A 226 6.13 37.74 -0.21
CA GLN A 226 6.83 38.02 1.04
C GLN A 226 7.93 39.09 0.88
N PHE A 227 8.51 39.22 -0.31
CA PHE A 227 9.62 40.14 -0.59
C PHE A 227 9.20 41.43 -1.29
N VAL A 228 8.05 41.45 -1.97
CA VAL A 228 7.54 42.65 -2.64
C VAL A 228 6.64 43.41 -1.67
N ASP A 229 7.06 44.63 -1.29
CA ASP A 229 6.21 45.54 -0.53
C ASP A 229 5.20 46.20 -1.47
N LEU A 230 3.94 45.78 -1.37
CA LEU A 230 2.85 46.25 -2.22
C LEU A 230 2.06 47.43 -1.60
N GLY A 231 2.51 47.96 -0.45
CA GLY A 231 1.87 49.10 0.21
C GLY A 231 0.36 48.92 0.38
N SER A 232 -0.44 49.86 -0.13
CA SER A 232 -1.91 49.80 -0.03
C SER A 232 -2.57 48.66 -0.80
N MET A 233 -1.89 48.06 -1.79
CA MET A 233 -2.47 46.98 -2.61
C MET A 233 -2.42 45.61 -1.91
N GLN A 234 -1.68 45.50 -0.80
CA GLN A 234 -1.52 44.26 -0.05
C GLN A 234 -2.86 43.68 0.45
N LEU A 235 -3.84 44.55 0.72
CA LEU A 235 -5.18 44.17 1.15
C LEU A 235 -5.98 43.45 0.05
N LEU A 236 -5.73 43.74 -1.23
CA LEU A 236 -6.35 43.09 -2.38
C LEU A 236 -5.59 41.82 -2.81
N VAL A 237 -4.28 41.80 -2.56
CA VAL A 237 -3.39 40.72 -2.97
C VAL A 237 -3.64 39.43 -2.18
N LEU A 238 -3.96 39.53 -0.88
CA LEU A 238 -4.20 38.36 -0.03
C LEU A 238 -5.48 37.57 -0.42
N PRO A 239 -6.64 38.21 -0.67
CA PRO A 239 -7.80 37.52 -1.24
C PRO A 239 -7.53 36.96 -2.65
N ALA A 240 -6.81 37.70 -3.50
CA ALA A 240 -6.47 37.23 -4.84
C ALA A 240 -5.55 35.99 -4.79
N PHE A 241 -4.60 35.96 -3.85
CA PHE A 241 -3.78 34.80 -3.56
C PHE A 241 -4.63 33.61 -3.11
N PHE A 242 -5.56 33.79 -2.18
CA PHE A 242 -6.46 32.73 -1.72
C PHE A 242 -7.30 32.13 -2.86
N ILE A 243 -7.87 32.98 -3.72
CA ILE A 243 -8.62 32.54 -4.91
C ILE A 243 -7.71 31.75 -5.85
N SER A 244 -6.48 32.24 -6.09
CA SER A 244 -5.49 31.58 -6.94
C SER A 244 -5.09 30.21 -6.42
N ILE A 245 -4.86 30.07 -5.10
CA ILE A 245 -4.55 28.79 -4.44
C ILE A 245 -5.73 27.83 -4.50
N THR A 246 -6.95 28.32 -4.31
CA THR A 246 -8.17 27.49 -4.39
C THR A 246 -8.37 26.95 -5.81
N ILE A 247 -8.20 27.80 -6.83
CA ILE A 247 -8.23 27.38 -8.24
C ILE A 247 -7.13 26.38 -8.53
N TRP A 248 -5.90 26.64 -8.05
CA TRP A 248 -4.77 25.74 -8.19
C TRP A 248 -5.07 24.35 -7.61
N ALA A 249 -5.66 24.27 -6.41
CA ALA A 249 -5.99 23.00 -5.76
C ALA A 249 -7.02 22.20 -6.58
N VAL A 250 -8.09 22.85 -7.05
CA VAL A 250 -9.09 22.21 -7.91
C VAL A 250 -8.46 21.70 -9.20
N LEU A 251 -7.66 22.52 -9.88
CA LEU A 251 -6.98 22.13 -11.11
C LEU A 251 -6.01 20.97 -10.88
N PHE A 252 -5.16 21.06 -9.84
CA PHE A 252 -4.18 20.03 -9.50
C PHE A 252 -4.83 18.64 -9.48
N PHE A 253 -5.94 18.50 -8.76
CA PHE A 253 -6.56 17.19 -8.66
C PHE A 253 -7.35 16.76 -9.89
N GLN A 254 -7.88 17.69 -10.71
CA GLN A 254 -8.46 17.34 -12.01
C GLN A 254 -7.38 16.81 -12.95
N PHE A 255 -6.21 17.46 -12.98
CA PHE A 255 -5.06 16.97 -13.74
C PHE A 255 -4.51 15.66 -13.15
N TRP A 256 -4.56 15.46 -11.84
CA TRP A 256 -4.18 14.20 -11.21
C TRP A 256 -5.07 13.06 -11.68
N LYS A 257 -6.40 13.25 -11.67
CA LYS A 257 -7.36 12.26 -12.20
C LYS A 257 -7.02 11.87 -13.64
N ARG A 258 -6.74 12.86 -14.51
CA ARG A 258 -6.32 12.62 -15.90
C ARG A 258 -5.01 11.84 -15.99
N LYS A 259 -4.00 12.22 -15.20
CA LYS A 259 -2.70 11.56 -15.15
C LYS A 259 -2.82 10.12 -14.65
N ASN A 260 -3.60 9.89 -13.59
CA ASN A 260 -3.87 8.55 -13.06
C ASN A 260 -4.50 7.67 -14.13
N SER A 261 -5.55 8.13 -14.81
CA SER A 261 -6.15 7.38 -15.92
C SER A 261 -5.16 7.07 -17.05
N ALA A 262 -4.28 8.01 -17.40
CA ALA A 262 -3.24 7.79 -18.39
C ALA A 262 -2.21 6.73 -17.94
N LEU A 263 -1.81 6.74 -16.66
CA LEU A 263 -0.90 5.74 -16.10
C LEU A 263 -1.53 4.35 -16.06
N LEU A 264 -2.79 4.24 -15.64
CA LEU A 264 -3.51 2.96 -15.65
C LEU A 264 -3.62 2.38 -17.07
N ALA A 265 -3.94 3.23 -18.05
CA ALA A 265 -3.99 2.82 -19.45
C ALA A 265 -2.61 2.36 -19.96
N ARG A 266 -1.54 3.08 -19.58
CA ARG A 266 -0.16 2.74 -19.94
C ARG A 266 0.32 1.43 -19.32
N TRP A 267 -0.07 1.15 -18.08
CA TRP A 267 0.22 -0.10 -17.38
C TRP A 267 -0.78 -1.21 -17.67
N GLN A 268 -1.76 -0.94 -18.55
CA GLN A 268 -2.77 -1.90 -18.99
C GLN A 268 -3.53 -2.53 -17.83
N ILE A 269 -3.79 -1.74 -16.79
CA ILE A 269 -4.64 -2.15 -15.69
C ILE A 269 -6.07 -1.94 -16.17
N SER A 270 -6.62 -2.95 -16.82
CA SER A 270 -8.00 -2.94 -17.31
C SER A 270 -8.95 -2.78 -16.12
N GLY A 271 -9.62 -1.63 -16.00
CA GLY A 271 -10.81 -1.53 -15.15
C GLY A 271 -11.98 -2.22 -15.86
N PRO A 272 -12.88 -2.97 -15.15
CA PRO A 272 -13.36 -2.61 -13.82
C PRO A 272 -13.41 -3.78 -12.78
N VAL A 273 -13.01 -3.50 -11.53
CA VAL A 273 -13.48 -4.22 -10.32
C VAL A 273 -14.82 -3.60 -9.85
N ALA A 274 -15.72 -3.31 -10.78
CA ALA A 274 -17.04 -2.77 -10.49
C ALA A 274 -18.09 -3.55 -11.29
N GLY A 275 -18.76 -4.48 -10.60
CA GLY A 275 -20.07 -4.99 -11.03
C GLY A 275 -20.11 -6.41 -11.63
N GLY A 276 -19.39 -7.38 -11.06
CA GLY A 276 -19.62 -8.81 -11.34
C GLY A 276 -19.82 -9.58 -10.03
N PRO A 277 -20.92 -10.32 -9.84
CA PRO A 277 -21.07 -11.17 -8.66
C PRO A 277 -20.21 -12.41 -8.83
N GLY A 278 -18.92 -12.34 -8.44
CA GLY A 278 -18.07 -13.53 -8.46
C GLY A 278 -16.58 -13.29 -8.66
N TYR A 279 -15.95 -12.46 -7.85
CA TYR A 279 -14.51 -12.60 -7.58
C TYR A 279 -14.26 -12.40 -6.09
N LYS A 280 -14.72 -13.38 -5.30
CA LYS A 280 -14.33 -13.53 -3.89
C LYS A 280 -12.92 -14.12 -3.87
N PHE A 281 -11.91 -13.27 -3.69
CA PHE A 281 -10.55 -13.74 -3.42
C PHE A 281 -10.40 -14.04 -1.91
N SER A 282 -10.22 -15.33 -1.62
CA SER A 282 -9.81 -15.95 -0.34
C SER A 282 -10.92 -16.38 0.63
N GLY A 283 -11.02 -17.72 0.82
CA GLY A 283 -11.50 -18.36 2.04
C GLY A 283 -12.93 -18.89 2.03
N LEU A 284 -13.27 -19.80 1.13
CA LEU A 284 -14.40 -20.70 1.39
C LEU A 284 -14.03 -22.13 0.98
N GLU A 285 -14.05 -23.01 1.97
CA GLU A 285 -13.95 -24.45 1.82
C GLU A 285 -14.93 -24.94 0.75
N TRP A 286 -14.39 -25.75 -0.17
CA TRP A 286 -15.15 -26.39 -1.23
C TRP A 286 -16.04 -27.47 -0.61
N SER A 287 -17.30 -27.14 -0.34
CA SER A 287 -18.31 -28.14 0.01
C SER A 287 -19.60 -27.96 -0.79
N SER A 288 -19.90 -29.01 -1.54
CA SER A 288 -21.17 -29.39 -2.18
C SER A 288 -21.71 -28.50 -3.32
N ILE A 289 -21.62 -29.03 -4.54
CA ILE A 289 -22.47 -28.68 -5.67
C ILE A 289 -23.89 -29.17 -5.33
N GLN A 290 -24.80 -28.24 -5.01
CA GLN A 290 -26.23 -28.52 -4.87
C GLN A 290 -26.96 -28.31 -6.22
N SER A 291 -28.02 -29.08 -6.46
CA SER A 291 -28.70 -29.12 -7.76
C SER A 291 -29.46 -27.80 -8.09
N PRO A 292 -29.54 -27.39 -9.37
CA PRO A 292 -30.08 -26.08 -9.77
C PRO A 292 -31.57 -25.84 -9.47
N VAL A 293 -32.36 -26.91 -9.25
CA VAL A 293 -33.82 -26.83 -9.13
C VAL A 293 -34.27 -26.54 -7.68
N GLU A 294 -33.51 -26.98 -6.67
CA GLU A 294 -33.77 -26.63 -5.26
C GLU A 294 -33.34 -25.20 -4.93
N PHE A 295 -32.27 -24.70 -5.57
CA PHE A 295 -31.77 -23.34 -5.39
C PHE A 295 -32.80 -22.28 -5.79
N MET A 296 -33.53 -22.53 -6.90
CA MET A 296 -34.51 -21.58 -7.43
C MET A 296 -35.76 -21.45 -6.53
N LYS A 297 -36.12 -22.53 -5.80
CA LYS A 297 -37.27 -22.55 -4.88
C LYS A 297 -36.95 -21.91 -3.53
N LYS A 298 -35.70 -22.00 -3.07
CA LYS A 298 -35.19 -21.32 -1.86
C LYS A 298 -35.04 -19.80 -2.06
N TRP A 299 -34.55 -19.40 -3.24
CA TRP A 299 -34.28 -18.01 -3.61
C TRP A 299 -35.50 -17.06 -3.55
N GLY A 300 -36.71 -17.58 -3.75
CA GLY A 300 -37.95 -16.78 -3.70
C GLY A 300 -38.45 -16.46 -2.29
N SER A 301 -38.22 -17.35 -1.32
CA SER A 301 -38.73 -17.26 0.06
C SER A 301 -37.67 -16.72 1.04
N GLU A 302 -36.38 -16.99 0.80
CA GLU A 302 -35.25 -16.44 1.57
C GLU A 302 -35.05 -14.94 1.29
N LYS A 303 -35.36 -14.44 0.09
CA LYS A 303 -35.15 -13.03 -0.31
C LYS A 303 -35.86 -11.98 0.54
N THR A 304 -36.99 -12.27 1.18
CA THR A 304 -37.71 -11.28 2.02
C THR A 304 -37.16 -11.26 3.45
N LYS A 305 -36.91 -12.44 4.03
CA LYS A 305 -36.29 -12.56 5.37
C LYS A 305 -34.82 -12.15 5.36
N ASP A 306 -34.06 -12.51 4.34
CA ASP A 306 -32.66 -12.11 4.18
C ASP A 306 -32.54 -10.61 3.94
N LYS A 307 -33.50 -9.97 3.27
CA LYS A 307 -33.51 -8.50 3.13
C LYS A 307 -33.73 -7.79 4.45
N GLU A 308 -34.62 -8.30 5.31
CA GLU A 308 -34.88 -7.71 6.63
C GLU A 308 -33.71 -7.93 7.59
N VAL A 309 -33.12 -9.13 7.58
CA VAL A 309 -31.91 -9.44 8.36
C VAL A 309 -30.73 -8.60 7.84
N PHE A 310 -30.52 -8.53 6.53
CA PHE A 310 -29.47 -7.72 5.92
C PHE A 310 -29.64 -6.22 6.22
N GLN A 311 -30.87 -5.68 6.12
CA GLN A 311 -31.15 -4.31 6.52
C GLN A 311 -30.85 -4.08 8.01
N ARG A 312 -31.24 -5.02 8.88
CA ARG A 312 -30.97 -4.93 10.32
C ARG A 312 -29.47 -4.96 10.61
N GLU A 313 -28.71 -5.86 10.00
CA GLU A 313 -27.25 -5.93 10.15
C GLU A 313 -26.58 -4.64 9.63
N GLU A 314 -27.04 -4.08 8.51
CA GLU A 314 -26.54 -2.79 8.04
C GLU A 314 -26.85 -1.64 9.02
N TRP A 315 -28.06 -1.59 9.59
CA TRP A 315 -28.47 -0.58 10.56
C TRP A 315 -27.69 -0.69 11.86
N VAL A 316 -27.49 -1.91 12.37
CA VAL A 316 -26.64 -2.18 13.55
C VAL A 316 -25.20 -1.77 13.26
N GLY A 317 -24.66 -2.14 12.09
CA GLY A 317 -23.33 -1.71 11.66
C GLY A 317 -23.19 -0.19 11.49
N ARG A 318 -24.23 0.50 10.98
CA ARG A 318 -24.27 1.97 10.94
C ARG A 318 -24.28 2.57 12.35
N LEU A 319 -25.09 2.06 13.27
CA LEU A 319 -25.16 2.55 14.65
C LEU A 319 -23.84 2.34 15.41
N LEU A 320 -23.21 1.17 15.26
CA LEU A 320 -21.89 0.88 15.83
C LEU A 320 -20.83 1.86 15.33
N ARG A 321 -20.85 2.19 14.03
CA ARG A 321 -19.96 3.21 13.44
C ARG A 321 -20.20 4.58 14.06
N PHE A 322 -21.44 5.06 14.10
CA PHE A 322 -21.77 6.35 14.73
C PHE A 322 -21.34 6.40 16.20
N ARG A 323 -21.57 5.32 16.95
CA ARG A 323 -21.14 5.21 18.35
C ARG A 323 -19.62 5.30 18.47
N ASN A 324 -18.89 4.56 17.64
CA ASN A 324 -17.43 4.54 17.65
C ASN A 324 -16.84 5.90 17.21
N ASP A 325 -17.43 6.54 16.21
CA ASP A 325 -17.04 7.88 15.76
C ASP A 325 -17.31 8.92 16.85
N ALA A 326 -18.46 8.84 17.53
CA ALA A 326 -18.78 9.69 18.67
C ALA A 326 -17.77 9.49 19.83
N PHE A 327 -17.34 8.26 20.11
CA PHE A 327 -16.30 7.99 21.10
C PHE A 327 -14.95 8.62 20.73
N ILE A 328 -14.54 8.52 19.46
CA ILE A 328 -13.30 9.15 18.98
C ILE A 328 -13.39 10.67 19.12
N ILE A 329 -14.48 11.27 18.64
CA ILE A 329 -14.69 12.73 18.71
C ILE A 329 -14.73 13.21 20.16
N LEU A 330 -15.47 12.52 21.03
CA LEU A 330 -15.55 12.86 22.45
C LEU A 330 -14.17 12.75 23.11
N SER A 331 -13.39 11.71 22.79
CA SER A 331 -12.03 11.55 23.30
C SER A 331 -11.12 12.70 22.87
N ILE A 332 -11.22 13.14 21.61
CA ILE A 332 -10.47 14.31 21.10
C ILE A 332 -10.86 15.56 21.89
N ILE A 333 -12.17 15.84 22.05
CA ILE A 333 -12.65 17.02 22.76
C ILE A 333 -12.21 17.02 24.23
N CYS A 334 -12.38 15.90 24.94
CA CYS A 334 -12.14 15.81 26.38
C CYS A 334 -10.65 15.74 26.75
N LEU A 335 -9.79 15.18 25.90
CA LEU A 335 -8.36 15.03 26.21
C LEU A 335 -7.50 16.08 25.52
N GLN A 336 -7.78 16.38 24.25
CA GLN A 336 -6.89 17.21 23.45
C GLN A 336 -7.09 18.71 23.71
N LEU A 337 -8.33 19.18 23.87
CA LEU A 337 -8.57 20.60 24.14
C LEU A 337 -7.96 21.08 25.46
N PRO A 338 -8.10 20.36 26.59
CA PRO A 338 -7.43 20.76 27.83
C PRO A 338 -5.91 20.73 27.73
N PHE A 339 -5.35 19.77 26.96
CA PHE A 339 -3.92 19.69 26.73
C PHE A 339 -3.40 20.90 25.93
N GLU A 340 -4.10 21.32 24.88
CA GLU A 340 -3.77 22.56 24.14
C GLU A 340 -3.88 23.80 25.02
N LEU A 341 -4.92 23.88 25.86
CA LEU A 341 -5.09 25.00 26.78
C LEU A 341 -3.93 25.09 27.78
N ALA A 342 -3.52 23.95 28.33
CA ALA A 342 -2.36 23.87 29.23
C ALA A 342 -1.06 24.28 28.51
N TYR A 343 -0.86 23.84 27.26
CA TYR A 343 0.28 24.25 26.44
C TYR A 343 0.28 25.78 26.19
N ALA A 344 -0.86 26.35 25.80
CA ALA A 344 -0.98 27.78 25.54
C ALA A 344 -0.68 28.62 26.78
N HIS A 345 -1.23 28.25 27.94
CA HIS A 345 -0.94 28.91 29.20
C HIS A 345 0.54 28.83 29.57
N LEU A 346 1.15 27.65 29.44
CA LEU A 346 2.56 27.46 29.73
C LEU A 346 3.47 28.23 28.76
N TYR A 347 3.07 28.33 27.49
CA TYR A 347 3.78 29.11 26.47
C TYR A 347 3.77 30.61 26.77
N GLU A 348 2.69 31.14 27.35
CA GLU A 348 2.60 32.54 27.78
C GLU A 348 3.37 32.82 29.07
N VAL A 349 3.35 31.90 30.04
CA VAL A 349 4.07 32.04 31.32
C VAL A 349 5.59 32.00 31.14
N ILE A 350 6.08 31.22 30.19
CA ILE A 350 7.52 31.11 29.93
C ILE A 350 8.02 32.37 29.22
N GLY A 351 8.91 33.13 29.87
CA GLY A 351 9.48 34.34 29.28
C GLY A 351 10.57 34.09 28.23
N SER A 352 11.34 33.00 28.36
CA SER A 352 12.51 32.75 27.51
C SER A 352 12.18 32.01 26.21
N ASP A 353 12.70 32.52 25.08
CA ASP A 353 12.41 31.95 23.75
C ASP A 353 13.00 30.54 23.56
N LEU A 354 14.14 30.23 24.19
CA LEU A 354 14.73 28.89 24.17
C LEU A 354 13.82 27.84 24.85
N MET A 355 13.21 28.21 25.99
CA MET A 355 12.31 27.31 26.71
C MET A 355 10.99 27.12 25.96
N LYS A 356 10.49 28.14 25.24
CA LYS A 356 9.34 28.00 24.32
C LYS A 356 9.61 27.01 23.19
N PHE A 357 10.80 27.06 22.61
CA PHE A 357 11.21 26.08 21.60
C PHE A 357 11.28 24.67 22.19
N GLY A 358 11.92 24.51 23.35
CA GLY A 358 11.95 23.22 24.08
C GLY A 358 10.55 22.68 24.41
N LEU A 359 9.64 23.54 24.85
CA LEU A 359 8.25 23.18 25.11
C LEU A 359 7.54 22.70 23.84
N THR A 360 7.82 23.32 22.70
CA THR A 360 7.24 22.93 21.40
C THR A 360 7.74 21.56 20.95
N VAL A 361 9.03 21.26 21.16
CA VAL A 361 9.59 19.92 20.88
C VAL A 361 8.91 18.86 21.75
N VAL A 362 8.79 19.09 23.06
CA VAL A 362 8.12 18.17 23.99
C VAL A 362 6.65 17.96 23.60
N TYR A 363 5.96 19.04 23.23
CA TYR A 363 4.59 19.00 22.74
C TYR A 363 4.44 18.11 21.50
N LEU A 364 5.32 18.27 20.49
CA LEU A 364 5.27 17.44 19.27
C LEU A 364 5.54 15.97 19.56
N PHE A 365 6.48 15.65 20.45
CA PHE A 365 6.68 14.27 20.92
C PHE A 365 5.45 13.69 21.62
N ALA A 366 4.79 14.47 22.47
CA ALA A 366 3.57 14.07 23.15
C ALA A 366 2.44 13.79 22.15
N ILE A 367 2.26 14.68 21.18
CA ILE A 367 1.29 14.50 20.08
C ILE A 367 1.55 13.22 19.32
N GLN A 368 2.79 12.95 18.94
CA GLN A 368 3.14 11.74 18.21
C GLN A 368 2.86 10.47 19.03
N TYR A 369 3.10 10.52 20.34
CA TYR A 369 2.75 9.43 21.25
C TYR A 369 1.23 9.19 21.31
N PHE A 370 0.44 10.25 21.45
CA PHE A 370 -1.03 10.17 21.43
C PHE A 370 -1.57 9.67 20.09
N ASN A 371 -1.03 10.14 18.96
CA ASN A 371 -1.36 9.66 17.61
C ASN A 371 -1.16 8.14 17.48
N ARG A 372 -0.06 7.62 18.04
CA ARG A 372 0.21 6.17 18.03
C ARG A 372 -0.78 5.39 18.89
N ILE A 373 -1.21 5.93 20.02
CA ILE A 373 -2.25 5.32 20.87
C ILE A 373 -3.61 5.36 20.16
N GLY A 374 -4.00 6.53 19.66
CA GLY A 374 -5.25 6.74 18.93
C GLY A 374 -5.38 5.85 17.70
N GLY A 375 -4.28 5.63 16.98
CA GLY A 375 -4.21 4.66 15.89
C GLY A 375 -4.53 3.23 16.36
N LYS A 376 -3.87 2.74 17.43
CA LYS A 376 -4.13 1.39 17.96
C LYS A 376 -5.57 1.22 18.43
N ILE A 377 -6.14 2.24 19.07
CA ILE A 377 -7.54 2.26 19.49
C ILE A 377 -8.45 2.17 18.26
N SER A 378 -8.14 2.91 17.19
CA SER A 378 -8.91 2.89 15.93
C SER A 378 -8.94 1.50 15.28
N VAL A 379 -7.81 0.79 15.28
CA VAL A 379 -7.75 -0.61 14.80
C VAL A 379 -8.64 -1.52 15.66
N SER A 380 -8.58 -1.38 16.99
CA SER A 380 -9.43 -2.13 17.91
C SER A 380 -10.92 -1.87 17.66
N LEU A 381 -11.30 -0.61 17.44
CA LEU A 381 -12.68 -0.21 17.15
C LEU A 381 -13.21 -0.85 15.85
N ILE A 382 -12.36 -1.02 14.85
CA ILE A 382 -12.76 -1.62 13.56
C ILE A 382 -12.92 -3.12 13.63
N LYS A 383 -12.11 -3.80 14.46
CA LYS A 383 -12.35 -5.22 14.78
C LYS A 383 -13.75 -5.42 15.37
N CYS A 384 -14.19 -4.48 16.19
CA CYS A 384 -15.54 -4.49 16.75
C CYS A 384 -16.66 -4.16 15.75
N GLU A 385 -16.34 -3.62 14.56
CA GLU A 385 -17.34 -3.22 13.56
C GLU A 385 -17.78 -4.33 12.62
N ASN A 386 -17.10 -5.48 12.63
CA ASN A 386 -17.40 -6.66 11.80
C ASN A 386 -17.78 -6.30 10.35
N ASN A 387 -16.87 -5.65 9.63
CA ASN A 387 -17.12 -5.21 8.25
C ASN A 387 -17.16 -6.42 7.29
N GLU A 388 -18.21 -6.50 6.46
CA GLU A 388 -18.37 -7.57 5.46
C GLU A 388 -17.27 -7.55 4.37
N SER A 389 -16.74 -6.37 4.04
CA SER A 389 -15.71 -6.19 3.00
C SER A 389 -14.42 -5.62 3.57
N ARG A 390 -13.29 -6.29 3.30
CA ARG A 390 -11.94 -5.85 3.74
C ARG A 390 -11.58 -4.47 3.21
N GLU A 391 -11.98 -4.14 1.98
CA GLU A 391 -11.73 -2.83 1.36
C GLU A 391 -12.48 -1.72 2.10
N TYR A 392 -13.77 -1.92 2.37
CA TYR A 392 -14.58 -0.96 3.11
C TYR A 392 -14.07 -0.75 4.55
N GLY A 393 -13.64 -1.82 5.21
CA GLY A 393 -13.01 -1.74 6.53
C GLY A 393 -11.70 -0.95 6.50
N ALA A 394 -10.87 -1.14 5.47
CA ALA A 394 -9.64 -0.38 5.29
C ALA A 394 -9.91 1.10 5.02
N ASP A 395 -10.88 1.43 4.16
CA ASP A 395 -11.28 2.82 3.89
C ASP A 395 -11.82 3.51 5.15
N SER A 396 -12.70 2.84 5.91
CA SER A 396 -13.21 3.33 7.20
C SER A 396 -12.07 3.60 8.20
N LEU A 397 -11.08 2.72 8.25
CA LEU A 397 -9.89 2.89 9.09
C LEU A 397 -9.09 4.13 8.69
N ILE A 398 -8.90 4.32 7.38
CA ILE A 398 -8.21 5.50 6.85
C ILE A 398 -8.92 6.77 7.32
N TYR A 399 -10.26 6.85 7.22
CA TYR A 399 -11.01 8.04 7.65
C TYR A 399 -10.89 8.32 9.15
N LYS A 400 -11.00 7.30 10.00
CA LYS A 400 -10.96 7.47 11.45
C LYS A 400 -9.58 7.90 11.94
N VAL A 401 -8.55 7.24 11.44
CA VAL A 401 -7.16 7.56 11.80
C VAL A 401 -6.80 8.93 11.24
N PHE A 402 -7.15 9.22 9.98
CA PHE A 402 -6.96 10.55 9.41
C PHE A 402 -7.68 11.63 10.22
N GLY A 403 -8.94 11.42 10.59
CA GLY A 403 -9.71 12.38 11.39
C GLY A 403 -9.08 12.66 12.75
N LEU A 404 -8.56 11.62 13.42
CA LEU A 404 -7.84 11.76 14.68
C LEU A 404 -6.55 12.57 14.50
N TYR A 405 -5.73 12.22 13.51
CA TYR A 405 -4.46 12.87 13.25
C TYR A 405 -4.66 14.32 12.77
N PHE A 406 -5.68 14.56 11.92
CA PHE A 406 -6.08 15.88 11.47
C PHE A 406 -6.45 16.75 12.68
N MET A 407 -7.40 16.30 13.51
CA MET A 407 -7.80 17.08 14.69
C MET A 407 -6.61 17.31 15.62
N GLN A 408 -5.80 16.29 15.87
CA GLN A 408 -4.62 16.40 16.72
C GLN A 408 -3.63 17.46 16.21
N SER A 409 -3.34 17.47 14.91
CA SER A 409 -2.35 18.38 14.32
C SER A 409 -2.84 19.83 14.25
N TYR A 410 -4.13 20.05 13.97
CA TYR A 410 -4.64 21.40 13.70
C TYR A 410 -5.39 22.07 14.85
N ILE A 411 -5.88 21.32 15.85
CA ILE A 411 -6.72 21.90 16.91
C ILE A 411 -6.01 23.02 17.68
N GLY A 412 -4.73 22.86 18.00
CA GLY A 412 -3.93 23.91 18.63
C GLY A 412 -3.73 25.14 17.75
N ILE A 413 -3.63 24.96 16.42
CA ILE A 413 -3.50 26.08 15.48
C ILE A 413 -4.84 26.82 15.34
N PHE A 414 -5.96 26.09 15.27
CA PHE A 414 -7.30 26.67 15.29
C PHE A 414 -7.57 27.44 16.58
N TYR A 415 -7.12 26.92 17.73
CA TYR A 415 -7.20 27.62 19.00
C TYR A 415 -6.51 28.99 18.94
N HIS A 416 -5.26 29.05 18.48
CA HIS A 416 -4.55 30.33 18.33
C HIS A 416 -5.19 31.27 17.28
N ALA A 417 -5.72 30.73 16.20
CA ALA A 417 -6.35 31.52 15.13
C ALA A 417 -7.69 32.12 15.56
N LEU A 418 -8.57 31.34 16.19
CA LEU A 418 -9.94 31.73 16.53
C LEU A 418 -10.05 32.47 17.86
N LEU A 419 -9.31 32.03 18.90
CA LEU A 419 -9.45 32.58 20.26
C LEU A 419 -8.45 33.71 20.54
N HIS A 420 -7.15 33.51 20.27
CA HIS A 420 -6.15 34.56 20.54
C HIS A 420 -6.15 35.70 19.51
N ARG A 421 -6.70 35.49 18.31
CA ARG A 421 -6.83 36.48 17.21
C ARG A 421 -5.56 37.29 16.91
N ASN A 422 -4.39 36.77 17.29
CA ASN A 422 -3.10 37.42 17.15
C ASN A 422 -2.35 36.82 15.97
N PHE A 423 -2.36 37.51 14.84
CA PHE A 423 -1.79 37.02 13.58
C PHE A 423 -0.27 36.76 13.68
N LEU A 424 0.46 37.61 14.41
CA LEU A 424 1.91 37.45 14.59
C LEU A 424 2.26 36.22 15.42
N THR A 425 1.52 35.97 16.51
CA THR A 425 1.71 34.78 17.36
C THR A 425 1.34 33.52 16.59
N LEU A 426 0.23 33.55 15.84
CA LEU A 426 -0.19 32.45 14.97
C LEU A 426 0.89 32.10 13.96
N ARG A 427 1.44 33.10 13.26
CA ARG A 427 2.52 32.89 12.27
C ARG A 427 3.77 32.30 12.91
N ARG A 428 4.17 32.75 14.11
CA ARG A 428 5.33 32.22 14.83
C ARG A 428 5.12 30.76 15.24
N VAL A 429 3.97 30.45 15.84
CA VAL A 429 3.61 29.08 16.24
C VAL A 429 3.54 28.15 15.02
N LEU A 430 2.96 28.61 13.92
CA LEU A 430 2.86 27.84 12.69
C LEU A 430 4.24 27.53 12.09
N ILE A 431 5.13 28.52 12.00
CA ILE A 431 6.49 28.33 11.47
C ILE A 431 7.28 27.37 12.36
N GLN A 432 7.21 27.54 13.69
CA GLN A 432 7.88 26.66 14.63
C GLN A 432 7.36 25.23 14.53
N ARG A 433 6.04 25.03 14.52
CA ARG A 433 5.43 23.71 14.40
C ARG A 433 5.79 23.04 13.06
N LEU A 434 5.70 23.77 11.94
CA LEU A 434 6.02 23.25 10.61
C LEU A 434 7.49 22.84 10.50
N ILE A 435 8.43 23.72 10.88
CA ILE A 435 9.87 23.38 10.76
C ILE A 435 10.23 22.21 11.69
N VAL A 436 9.71 22.20 12.92
CA VAL A 436 10.06 21.16 13.88
C VAL A 436 9.38 19.84 13.54
N SER A 437 8.13 19.82 13.06
CA SER A 437 7.46 18.57 12.66
C SER A 437 8.18 17.92 11.48
N GLU A 438 8.47 18.69 10.42
CA GLU A 438 9.10 18.18 9.20
C GLU A 438 10.49 17.59 9.49
N VAL A 439 11.29 18.27 10.34
CA VAL A 439 12.61 17.76 10.74
C VAL A 439 12.50 16.53 11.65
N LEU A 440 11.56 16.54 12.60
CA LEU A 440 11.36 15.44 13.54
C LEU A 440 10.85 14.18 12.85
N GLU A 441 9.89 14.32 11.94
CA GLU A 441 9.29 13.25 11.16
C GLU A 441 10.34 12.58 10.27
N ASN A 442 11.04 13.35 9.44
CA ASN A 442 12.17 12.88 8.63
C ASN A 442 13.24 12.15 9.45
N LEU A 443 13.61 12.69 10.62
CA LEU A 443 14.61 12.08 11.50
C LEU A 443 14.11 10.74 12.04
N MET A 444 12.88 10.69 12.56
CA MET A 444 12.34 9.50 13.20
C MET A 444 12.06 8.39 12.19
N GLU A 445 11.54 8.74 11.04
CA GLU A 445 11.25 7.82 9.96
C GLU A 445 12.49 7.08 9.48
N ASN A 446 13.62 7.79 9.32
CA ASN A 446 14.87 7.17 8.87
C ASN A 446 15.63 6.47 10.02
N SER A 447 15.64 7.07 11.21
CA SER A 447 16.44 6.59 12.34
C SER A 447 15.86 5.33 12.98
N ILE A 448 14.54 5.26 13.18
CA ILE A 448 13.91 4.15 13.92
C ILE A 448 14.11 2.80 13.21
N PRO A 449 13.85 2.66 11.89
CA PRO A 449 14.07 1.41 11.18
C PRO A 449 15.55 1.02 11.14
N PHE A 450 16.45 1.99 10.95
CA PHE A 450 17.89 1.75 10.94
C PHE A 450 18.39 1.24 12.30
N LEU A 451 17.96 1.87 13.40
CA LEU A 451 18.26 1.42 14.76
C LEU A 451 17.71 0.02 15.02
N LYS A 452 16.47 -0.27 14.59
CA LYS A 452 15.83 -1.59 14.72
C LYS A 452 16.63 -2.67 13.98
N TYR A 453 17.08 -2.39 12.76
CA TYR A 453 17.93 -3.29 11.99
C TYR A 453 19.29 -3.50 12.66
N SER A 454 19.95 -2.41 13.08
CA SER A 454 21.26 -2.46 13.74
C SER A 454 21.21 -3.28 15.03
N TYR A 455 20.17 -3.09 15.84
CA TYR A 455 19.93 -3.86 17.05
C TYR A 455 19.69 -5.36 16.76
N LYS A 456 18.83 -5.69 15.78
CA LYS A 456 18.58 -7.08 15.38
C LYS A 456 19.86 -7.77 14.90
N LYS A 457 20.65 -7.09 14.06
CA LYS A 457 21.94 -7.58 13.57
C LYS A 457 22.93 -7.81 14.71
N TYR A 458 23.06 -6.85 15.62
CA TYR A 458 23.94 -6.97 16.78
C TYR A 458 23.53 -8.14 17.69
N SER A 459 22.23 -8.26 17.99
CA SER A 459 21.67 -9.37 18.77
C SER A 459 21.95 -10.72 18.12
N ALA A 460 21.82 -10.81 16.79
CA ALA A 460 22.08 -12.04 16.05
C ALA A 460 23.56 -12.49 16.14
N ILE A 461 24.49 -11.54 15.95
CA ILE A 461 25.94 -11.78 16.07
C ILE A 461 26.30 -12.16 17.51
N ARG A 462 25.74 -11.47 18.51
CA ARG A 462 26.00 -11.77 19.93
C ARG A 462 25.53 -13.17 20.31
N LYS A 463 24.35 -13.61 19.85
CA LYS A 463 23.85 -14.98 20.07
C LYS A 463 24.75 -16.02 19.39
N LYS A 464 25.25 -15.75 18.18
CA LYS A 464 26.22 -16.62 17.49
C LYS A 464 27.50 -16.79 18.30
N ARG A 465 28.13 -15.68 18.72
CA ARG A 465 29.37 -15.71 19.52
C ARG A 465 29.20 -16.44 20.85
N LYS A 466 28.01 -16.40 21.45
CA LYS A 466 27.70 -17.18 22.67
C LYS A 466 27.63 -18.69 22.38
N ARG A 467 27.05 -19.11 21.23
CA ARG A 467 27.01 -20.52 20.81
C ARG A 467 28.39 -21.07 20.42
N GLU A 468 29.21 -20.26 19.75
CA GLU A 468 30.54 -20.67 19.28
C GLU A 468 31.64 -20.63 20.35
N LYS A 469 31.36 -20.08 21.54
CA LYS A 469 32.31 -20.00 22.66
C LYS A 469 32.83 -21.37 23.16
N GLY A 470 32.30 -22.49 22.64
CA GLY A 470 32.74 -23.85 22.94
C GLY A 470 33.37 -24.62 21.76
N SER A 471 33.59 -24.02 20.58
CA SER A 471 34.18 -24.71 19.41
C SER A 471 35.43 -23.97 18.90
N PRO A 472 36.61 -24.64 18.76
CA PRO A 472 37.87 -23.97 18.46
C PRO A 472 38.09 -23.65 16.97
N ALA A 473 37.10 -23.81 16.10
CA ALA A 473 37.25 -23.53 14.67
C ALA A 473 36.00 -22.88 14.09
N GLY A 474 36.07 -21.58 13.80
CA GLY A 474 34.98 -20.87 13.15
C GLY A 474 35.51 -19.76 12.24
N LYS A 475 35.69 -20.08 10.96
CA LYS A 475 35.91 -19.09 9.89
C LYS A 475 34.86 -17.98 10.02
N THR A 476 35.27 -16.72 9.81
CA THR A 476 34.38 -15.56 9.85
C THR A 476 33.31 -15.68 8.75
N GLN A 477 32.21 -16.37 9.03
CA GLN A 477 31.13 -16.52 8.05
C GLN A 477 30.44 -15.16 7.89
N PHE A 478 30.55 -14.58 6.71
CA PHE A 478 29.88 -13.34 6.36
C PHE A 478 28.36 -13.55 6.35
N ILE A 479 27.61 -12.59 6.90
CA ILE A 479 26.14 -12.58 6.86
C ILE A 479 25.72 -12.59 5.38
N SER A 480 24.95 -13.61 5.00
CA SER A 480 24.44 -13.74 3.63
C SER A 480 23.52 -12.56 3.29
N ARG A 481 23.41 -12.20 2.01
CA ARG A 481 22.59 -11.04 1.61
C ARG A 481 21.10 -11.26 1.92
N VAL A 482 20.61 -12.49 1.72
CA VAL A 482 19.24 -12.88 2.07
C VAL A 482 18.99 -12.73 3.58
N GLU A 483 19.98 -13.08 4.41
CA GLU A 483 19.89 -12.87 5.85
C GLU A 483 19.85 -11.38 6.21
N LYS A 484 20.61 -10.52 5.50
CA LYS A 484 20.53 -9.07 5.70
C LYS A 484 19.14 -8.54 5.39
N GLU A 485 18.52 -9.00 4.30
CA GLU A 485 17.14 -8.62 3.95
C GLU A 485 16.12 -9.15 4.95
N TYR A 486 16.26 -10.40 5.39
CA TYR A 486 15.39 -10.99 6.40
C TYR A 486 15.40 -10.21 7.73
N LEU A 487 16.55 -9.66 8.12
CA LEU A 487 16.69 -8.87 9.35
C LEU A 487 16.06 -7.47 9.25
N LYS A 488 15.84 -6.94 8.04
CA LYS A 488 15.19 -5.65 7.84
C LYS A 488 13.73 -5.67 8.33
N PRO A 489 13.18 -4.54 8.78
CA PRO A 489 11.75 -4.43 9.05
C PRO A 489 10.93 -4.62 7.77
N SER A 490 9.71 -5.12 7.92
CA SER A 490 8.70 -5.08 6.87
C SER A 490 8.15 -3.66 6.74
N TYR A 491 7.76 -3.27 5.53
CA TYR A 491 7.11 -1.99 5.27
C TYR A 491 5.62 -2.12 5.59
N SER A 492 5.23 -1.70 6.79
CA SER A 492 3.90 -1.84 7.38
C SER A 492 3.49 -0.55 8.07
N ALA A 493 2.19 -0.25 8.11
CA ALA A 493 1.69 0.96 8.78
C ALA A 493 2.05 0.99 10.27
N SER A 494 2.30 2.19 10.78
CA SER A 494 2.62 2.47 12.19
C SER A 494 1.46 2.14 13.15
N VAL A 495 0.24 2.16 12.61
CA VAL A 495 -1.04 2.10 13.33
C VAL A 495 -1.50 0.66 13.61
N GLY A 496 -1.17 -0.31 12.75
CA GLY A 496 -1.49 -1.72 13.01
C GLY A 496 -1.07 -2.66 11.87
N GLU A 497 -0.80 -3.92 12.22
CA GLU A 497 -0.39 -4.98 11.27
C GLU A 497 -1.48 -5.33 10.25
N GLU A 498 -2.74 -4.96 10.49
CA GLU A 498 -3.87 -5.21 9.58
C GLU A 498 -3.89 -4.27 8.38
N LEU A 499 -3.38 -3.05 8.56
CA LEU A 499 -2.95 -2.19 7.47
C LEU A 499 -1.53 -2.65 7.07
N GLU A 500 -1.47 -3.75 6.35
CA GLU A 500 -0.23 -4.28 5.74
C GLU A 500 0.33 -3.35 4.63
N ASP A 501 0.13 -2.04 4.74
CA ASP A 501 0.55 -1.06 3.76
C ASP A 501 1.22 0.12 4.44
N GLY A 502 2.56 0.16 4.37
CA GLY A 502 3.35 1.29 4.86
C GLY A 502 3.02 2.61 4.14
N LEU A 503 2.41 2.57 2.94
CA LEU A 503 2.00 3.78 2.23
C LEU A 503 0.93 4.58 2.99
N PHE A 504 0.27 3.97 3.97
CA PHE A 504 -0.69 4.67 4.81
C PHE A 504 -0.05 5.88 5.50
N ASP A 505 1.11 5.69 6.12
CA ASP A 505 1.81 6.75 6.85
C ASP A 505 2.32 7.82 5.86
N ASP A 506 2.85 7.39 4.71
CA ASP A 506 3.36 8.28 3.66
C ASP A 506 2.23 9.16 3.06
N PHE A 507 1.06 8.59 2.79
CA PHE A 507 -0.09 9.40 2.33
C PHE A 507 -0.67 10.29 3.43
N LEU A 508 -0.62 9.85 4.69
CA LEU A 508 -1.07 10.63 5.82
C LEU A 508 -0.23 11.90 5.98
N GLU A 509 1.08 11.78 5.85
CA GLU A 509 2.00 12.92 5.85
C GLU A 509 1.65 13.93 4.75
N LEU A 510 1.52 13.46 3.49
CA LEU A 510 1.13 14.33 2.38
C LEU A 510 -0.25 14.97 2.58
N ALA A 511 -1.20 14.25 3.19
CA ALA A 511 -2.53 14.77 3.49
C ALA A 511 -2.49 15.87 4.56
N LEU A 512 -1.67 15.69 5.61
CA LEU A 512 -1.49 16.70 6.65
C LEU A 512 -0.69 17.92 6.14
N GLN A 513 0.31 17.70 5.29
CA GLN A 513 1.02 18.80 4.65
C GLN A 513 0.09 19.59 3.71
N PHE A 514 -0.73 18.91 2.91
CA PHE A 514 -1.75 19.53 2.05
C PHE A 514 -2.78 20.32 2.86
N GLY A 515 -3.27 19.76 3.98
CA GLY A 515 -4.18 20.47 4.87
C GLY A 515 -3.56 21.74 5.47
N MET A 516 -2.29 21.67 5.89
CA MET A 516 -1.55 22.82 6.42
C MET A 516 -1.46 23.96 5.39
N ILE A 517 -1.03 23.65 4.17
CA ILE A 517 -0.87 24.67 3.13
C ILE A 517 -2.22 25.24 2.70
N MET A 518 -3.30 24.44 2.62
CA MET A 518 -4.59 24.93 2.17
C MET A 518 -5.32 25.77 3.21
N MET A 519 -5.23 25.40 4.49
CA MET A 519 -5.92 26.13 5.57
C MET A 519 -5.18 27.39 6.01
N PHE A 520 -3.84 27.39 5.94
CA PHE A 520 -3.01 28.47 6.48
C PHE A 520 -2.16 29.21 5.43
N ALA A 521 -2.42 28.98 4.13
CA ALA A 521 -1.78 29.69 3.02
C ALA A 521 -1.67 31.20 3.24
N CYS A 522 -2.76 31.84 3.70
CA CYS A 522 -2.81 33.29 3.89
C CYS A 522 -2.03 33.76 5.13
N ALA A 523 -1.90 32.92 6.15
CA ALA A 523 -1.16 33.25 7.36
C ALA A 523 0.36 33.23 7.10
N PHE A 524 0.82 32.34 6.22
CA PHE A 524 2.22 32.19 5.86
C PHE A 524 2.38 31.72 4.41
N PRO A 525 2.31 32.63 3.41
CA PRO A 525 2.46 32.27 2.00
C PRO A 525 3.76 31.50 1.64
N PRO A 526 4.92 31.79 2.28
CA PRO A 526 6.13 30.99 2.07
C PRO A 526 6.01 29.52 2.51
N ALA A 527 4.95 29.10 3.20
CA ALA A 527 4.69 27.69 3.55
C ALA A 527 4.77 26.77 2.33
N PHE A 528 4.31 27.23 1.16
CA PHE A 528 4.40 26.46 -0.08
C PHE A 528 5.85 26.17 -0.49
N ALA A 529 6.78 27.08 -0.22
CA ALA A 529 8.20 26.86 -0.50
C ALA A 529 8.82 25.84 0.46
N PHE A 530 8.46 25.89 1.76
CA PHE A 530 8.88 24.87 2.71
C PHE A 530 8.32 23.49 2.36
N ALA A 531 7.04 23.40 2.02
CA ALA A 531 6.42 22.15 1.56
C ALA A 531 7.04 21.64 0.24
N ALA A 532 7.41 22.54 -0.69
CA ALA A 532 8.13 22.16 -1.90
C ALA A 532 9.50 21.56 -1.59
N LEU A 533 10.26 22.19 -0.68
CA LEU A 533 11.56 21.70 -0.25
C LEU A 533 11.44 20.35 0.48
N ASN A 534 10.45 20.22 1.36
CA ASN A 534 10.19 18.96 2.03
C ASN A 534 9.87 17.87 1.01
N ASN A 535 8.93 18.10 0.08
CA ASN A 535 8.56 17.12 -0.93
C ASN A 535 9.69 16.75 -1.90
N ILE A 536 10.67 17.64 -2.13
CA ILE A 536 11.88 17.31 -2.91
C ILE A 536 12.79 16.36 -2.12
N ALA A 537 12.95 16.60 -0.81
CA ALA A 537 13.65 15.67 0.06
C ALA A 537 12.88 14.33 0.16
N GLU A 538 11.55 14.40 0.27
CA GLU A 538 10.66 13.27 0.49
C GLU A 538 10.75 12.24 -0.63
N ILE A 539 10.78 12.71 -1.88
CA ILE A 539 10.98 11.84 -3.05
C ILE A 539 12.24 10.96 -2.90
N ARG A 540 13.28 11.45 -2.22
CA ARG A 540 14.57 10.74 -2.06
C ARG A 540 14.62 9.91 -0.80
N THR A 541 14.15 10.45 0.33
CA THR A 541 14.07 9.73 1.61
C THR A 541 13.20 8.49 1.43
N ASP A 542 12.01 8.63 0.83
CA ASP A 542 11.11 7.52 0.52
C ASP A 542 11.71 6.49 -0.44
N ALA A 543 12.44 6.94 -1.47
CA ALA A 543 13.12 6.04 -2.39
C ALA A 543 14.20 5.22 -1.66
N LEU A 544 15.02 5.86 -0.81
CA LEU A 544 16.05 5.21 0.00
C LEU A 544 15.43 4.29 1.05
N LYS A 545 14.31 4.70 1.64
CA LYS A 545 13.51 3.95 2.60
C LYS A 545 13.10 2.60 2.01
N LEU A 546 12.49 2.59 0.83
CA LEU A 546 12.05 1.36 0.15
C LEU A 546 13.21 0.53 -0.42
N LEU A 547 14.26 1.15 -0.95
CA LEU A 547 15.37 0.42 -1.59
C LEU A 547 16.40 -0.10 -0.59
N VAL A 548 16.62 0.56 0.55
CA VAL A 548 17.72 0.22 1.48
C VAL A 548 17.22 -0.23 2.83
N VAL A 549 16.24 0.47 3.40
CA VAL A 549 15.87 0.33 4.81
C VAL A 549 14.91 -0.84 5.05
N PHE A 550 13.89 -0.98 4.21
CA PHE A 550 12.87 -2.01 4.34
C PHE A 550 13.15 -3.28 3.51
N LYS A 551 12.42 -4.34 3.83
CA LYS A 551 12.22 -5.49 2.93
C LYS A 551 11.44 -5.04 1.69
N ARG A 552 11.60 -5.76 0.57
CA ARG A 552 10.77 -5.52 -0.60
C ARG A 552 9.30 -5.71 -0.18
N PRO A 553 8.43 -4.71 -0.39
CA PRO A 553 7.01 -4.83 -0.06
C PRO A 553 6.33 -5.83 -1.01
N THR A 554 5.26 -6.46 -0.53
CA THR A 554 4.43 -7.32 -1.37
C THR A 554 3.67 -6.46 -2.38
N PRO A 555 3.70 -6.80 -3.68
CA PRO A 555 3.03 -6.00 -4.69
C PRO A 555 1.52 -6.08 -4.50
N ARG A 556 0.85 -4.95 -4.71
CA ARG A 556 -0.61 -4.85 -4.71
C ARG A 556 -1.07 -4.13 -5.96
N ALA A 557 -2.16 -4.62 -6.54
CA ALA A 557 -2.89 -3.93 -7.59
C ALA A 557 -3.74 -2.81 -6.95
N ALA A 558 -3.64 -1.60 -7.47
CA ALA A 558 -4.44 -0.46 -7.08
C ALA A 558 -4.76 0.37 -8.32
N ALA A 559 -6.05 0.59 -8.58
CA ALA A 559 -6.50 1.43 -9.69
C ALA A 559 -6.44 2.93 -9.34
N THR A 560 -6.50 3.29 -8.06
CA THR A 560 -6.44 4.68 -7.60
C THR A 560 -5.70 4.78 -6.28
N ILE A 561 -5.45 6.01 -5.82
CA ILE A 561 -4.97 6.29 -4.46
C ILE A 561 -5.98 5.80 -3.38
N GLY A 562 -7.20 5.43 -3.75
CA GLY A 562 -8.22 4.94 -2.81
C GLY A 562 -8.89 6.07 -2.03
N ALA A 563 -9.22 5.81 -0.76
CA ALA A 563 -9.90 6.76 0.14
C ALA A 563 -9.21 8.13 0.24
N TRP A 564 -7.89 8.19 0.07
CA TRP A 564 -7.11 9.42 0.10
C TRP A 564 -7.58 10.44 -0.93
N LEU A 565 -7.95 10.02 -2.15
CA LEU A 565 -8.49 10.95 -3.15
C LEU A 565 -9.77 11.65 -2.65
N ASN A 566 -10.53 10.98 -1.79
CA ASN A 566 -11.76 11.51 -1.19
C ASN A 566 -11.43 12.55 -0.11
N ILE A 567 -10.43 12.23 0.71
CA ILE A 567 -9.90 13.13 1.74
C ILE A 567 -9.37 14.43 1.09
N PHE A 568 -8.68 14.29 -0.05
CA PHE A 568 -8.05 15.38 -0.77
C PHE A 568 -9.01 16.31 -1.54
N GLN A 569 -10.10 15.79 -2.11
CA GLN A 569 -10.91 16.55 -3.09
C GLN A 569 -12.38 16.78 -2.72
N GLU A 570 -13.08 15.74 -2.26
CA GLU A 570 -14.51 15.68 -2.52
C GLU A 570 -15.23 14.76 -1.51
N PRO A 571 -16.17 15.32 -0.71
CA PRO A 571 -17.06 14.53 0.12
C PRO A 571 -17.80 13.46 -0.69
N ALA A 572 -17.95 12.26 -0.12
CA ALA A 572 -18.52 11.10 -0.80
C ALA A 572 -19.91 11.35 -1.46
N TRP A 573 -20.71 12.29 -0.93
CA TRP A 573 -22.03 12.63 -1.44
C TRP A 573 -22.01 13.35 -2.80
N VAL A 574 -20.99 14.18 -3.08
CA VAL A 574 -20.86 14.86 -4.39
C VAL A 574 -20.50 13.84 -5.47
N ARG A 575 -19.70 12.84 -5.10
CA ARG A 575 -19.31 11.73 -5.97
C ARG A 575 -20.47 10.79 -6.27
N ALA A 576 -21.30 10.48 -5.28
CA ALA A 576 -22.51 9.69 -5.46
C ALA A 576 -23.49 10.38 -6.42
N ASN A 577 -23.66 11.70 -6.30
CA ASN A 577 -24.46 12.49 -7.24
C ASN A 577 -23.85 12.49 -8.65
N ARG A 578 -22.52 12.57 -8.77
CA ARG A 578 -21.85 12.54 -10.07
C ARG A 578 -21.95 11.17 -10.75
N LEU A 579 -21.80 10.07 -10.00
CA LEU A 579 -22.01 8.70 -10.48
C LEU A 579 -23.46 8.47 -10.92
N LYS A 580 -24.42 8.94 -10.13
CA LYS A 580 -25.86 8.89 -10.47
C LYS A 580 -26.15 9.66 -11.76
N ASN A 581 -25.54 10.83 -11.94
CA ASN A 581 -25.69 11.63 -13.15
C ASN A 581 -24.96 11.00 -14.35
N ALA A 582 -23.80 10.36 -14.13
CA ALA A 582 -23.04 9.69 -15.19
C ALA A 582 -23.71 8.39 -15.68
N THR A 583 -24.30 7.59 -14.77
CA THR A 583 -25.09 6.41 -15.15
C THR A 583 -26.36 6.82 -15.87
N GLN A 584 -27.01 7.91 -15.45
CA GLN A 584 -28.16 8.47 -16.13
C GLN A 584 -27.80 9.01 -17.54
N ALA A 585 -26.61 9.60 -17.70
CA ALA A 585 -26.10 10.03 -19.00
C ALA A 585 -25.72 8.84 -19.91
N GLN A 586 -25.10 7.78 -19.38
CA GLN A 586 -24.83 6.54 -20.14
C GLN A 586 -26.13 5.86 -20.58
N ASP A 587 -27.14 5.79 -19.71
CA ASP A 587 -28.44 5.20 -20.02
C ASP A 587 -29.22 6.03 -21.05
N MET A 588 -29.11 7.36 -21.02
CA MET A 588 -29.64 8.23 -22.07
C MET A 588 -28.92 8.00 -23.40
N CYS A 589 -27.60 7.91 -23.39
CA CYS A 589 -26.79 7.72 -24.59
C CYS A 589 -27.00 6.34 -25.22
N SER A 590 -27.11 5.28 -24.41
CA SER A 590 -27.41 3.92 -24.87
C SER A 590 -28.83 3.81 -25.44
N LYS A 591 -29.83 4.44 -24.81
CA LYS A 591 -31.20 4.53 -25.34
C LYS A 591 -31.26 5.31 -26.65
N GLN A 592 -30.45 6.36 -26.79
CA GLN A 592 -30.36 7.12 -28.03
C GLN A 592 -29.73 6.29 -29.15
N LEU A 593 -28.64 5.58 -28.86
CA LEU A 593 -27.98 4.64 -29.78
C LEU A 593 -28.93 3.52 -30.23
N LEU A 594 -29.67 2.91 -29.30
CA LEU A 594 -30.67 1.88 -29.58
C LEU A 594 -31.83 2.41 -30.44
N ARG A 595 -32.27 3.66 -30.23
CA ARG A 595 -33.28 4.31 -31.08
C ARG A 595 -32.75 4.58 -32.49
N THR A 596 -31.48 4.98 -32.64
CA THR A 596 -30.86 5.19 -33.96
C THR A 596 -30.72 3.87 -34.73
N ILE A 597 -30.34 2.78 -34.05
CA ILE A 597 -30.26 1.44 -34.64
C ILE A 597 -31.66 0.93 -35.05
N SER A 598 -32.65 1.05 -34.14
CA SER A 598 -34.06 0.70 -34.41
C SER A 598 -34.72 1.56 -35.50
N GLY A 599 -34.34 2.85 -35.58
CA GLY A 599 -34.78 3.77 -36.63
C GLY A 599 -34.26 3.36 -38.00
N ASN A 600 -33.02 2.89 -38.07
CA ASN A 600 -32.43 2.36 -39.31
C ASN A 600 -33.07 1.02 -39.74
N GLU A 601 -33.44 0.14 -38.81
CA GLU A 601 -34.21 -1.07 -39.14
C GLU A 601 -35.59 -0.73 -39.73
N LYS A 602 -36.29 0.26 -39.17
CA LYS A 602 -37.57 0.72 -39.73
C LYS A 602 -37.43 1.39 -41.09
N LEU A 603 -36.30 2.04 -41.36
CA LEU A 603 -35.99 2.59 -42.68
C LEU A 603 -35.73 1.46 -43.70
N PHE A 604 -34.97 0.42 -43.31
CA PHE A 604 -34.73 -0.77 -44.14
C PHE A 604 -36.02 -1.53 -44.46
N VAL A 605 -36.93 -1.68 -43.49
CA VAL A 605 -38.25 -2.33 -43.69
C VAL A 605 -39.19 -1.49 -44.57
N ARG A 606 -39.04 -0.16 -44.58
CA ARG A 606 -39.80 0.71 -45.50
C ARG A 606 -39.28 0.67 -46.94
N VAL A 607 -37.97 0.51 -47.11
CA VAL A 607 -37.36 0.40 -48.46
C VAL A 607 -37.67 -0.96 -49.09
N GLY A 608 -37.73 -2.05 -48.31
CA GLY A 608 -38.16 -3.37 -48.81
C GLY A 608 -39.66 -3.54 -49.09
N LYS A 609 -40.45 -2.47 -49.03
CA LYS A 609 -41.91 -2.48 -49.32
C LYS A 609 -42.29 -1.61 -50.52
N ILE A 610 -41.29 -1.15 -51.30
CA ILE A 610 -41.48 -0.32 -52.50
C ILE A 610 -41.11 -1.08 -53.80
N GLU A 611 -40.88 -2.40 -53.74
CA GLU A 611 -40.83 -3.25 -54.94
C GLU A 611 -42.10 -4.07 -55.13
#